data_AF-K8EQX0-F1
#
_entry.id   AF-K8EQX0-F1
#
_cell.length_a   1.000
_cell.length_b   1.000
_cell.length_c   1.000
_cell.angle_alpha   90.00
_cell.angle_beta   90.00
_cell.angle_gamma   90.00
#
_symmetry.space_group_name_H-M   'P 1'
#
loop_
_entity.id
_entity.type
_entity.pdbx_description
1 polymer ?
#
loop_
_entity_poly.entity_id
_entity_poly.type
_entity_poly.pdbx_seq_one_letter_code
_entity_poly.pdbx_strand_id
1 'polypeptide(L)'
;MVLNVLFSTVPGKRVEHLGVKIELIGRVEAYFDRSGREGDGDFLSILREIEPPGTLSEPISKPFSFKSVDFPNESYNGKNASLRVFLKVTVVRSYASNIVNEYKLWVRNVREPPEVNNSIKMEVGIEDCLHIEFEYSKAKYHLRDAIIGKIFFLLVRVKIKRMEIEIRRREICGLGANAHGENEVIAKFEVMEGAPVRGECIPVRLFLSPYDLTPTYKSVNNKFSVKYYLNLVLIDDEDRRYFKQQEIILYRSELL
;
A
#
# COMPACT_ATOMS: atom_id res chain seq x y z
N MET A 1 -18.80 -18.24 -5.61
CA MET A 1 -19.93 -17.29 -5.71
C MET A 1 -20.25 -17.09 -7.19
N VAL A 2 -21.52 -17.18 -7.58
CA VAL A 2 -21.97 -16.87 -8.95
C VAL A 2 -22.51 -15.44 -8.93
N LEU A 3 -22.01 -14.59 -9.83
CA LEU A 3 -22.45 -13.21 -9.98
C LEU A 3 -23.23 -13.06 -11.29
N ASN A 4 -23.98 -11.97 -11.43
CA ASN A 4 -24.77 -11.70 -12.63
C ASN A 4 -24.35 -10.36 -13.25
N VAL A 5 -24.34 -10.30 -14.59
CA VAL A 5 -24.31 -9.04 -15.33
C VAL A 5 -25.72 -8.76 -15.84
N LEU A 6 -26.26 -7.59 -15.51
CA LEU A 6 -27.53 -7.11 -16.04
C LEU A 6 -27.26 -6.22 -17.25
N PHE A 7 -27.81 -6.61 -18.40
CA PHE A 7 -27.85 -5.79 -19.59
C PHE A 7 -29.22 -5.13 -19.66
N SER A 8 -29.26 -3.81 -19.81
CA SER A 8 -30.49 -3.05 -20.02
C SER A 8 -30.26 -2.07 -21.16
N THR A 9 -31.11 -2.14 -22.18
CA THR A 9 -31.14 -1.19 -23.29
C THR A 9 -32.12 -0.06 -22.97
N VAL A 10 -31.91 1.09 -23.62
CA VAL A 10 -32.91 2.16 -23.60
C VAL A 10 -34.22 1.58 -24.15
N PRO A 11 -35.38 1.77 -23.47
CA PRO A 11 -36.65 1.22 -23.92
C PRO A 11 -36.92 1.52 -25.40
N GLY A 12 -37.25 0.49 -26.18
CA GLY A 12 -37.51 0.59 -27.61
C GLY A 12 -36.28 0.59 -28.52
N LYS A 13 -35.05 0.60 -27.97
CA LYS A 13 -33.81 0.46 -28.75
C LYS A 13 -33.26 -0.96 -28.70
N ARG A 14 -32.74 -1.40 -29.84
CA ARG A 14 -32.07 -2.70 -30.01
C ARG A 14 -30.57 -2.48 -30.17
N VAL A 15 -29.78 -3.37 -29.60
CA VAL A 15 -28.32 -3.36 -29.73
C VAL A 15 -27.87 -4.69 -30.33
N GLU A 16 -27.42 -4.66 -31.57
CA GLU A 16 -26.75 -5.79 -32.21
C GLU A 16 -25.29 -5.87 -31.74
N HIS A 17 -24.85 -7.08 -31.39
CA HIS A 17 -23.51 -7.34 -30.91
C HIS A 17 -22.93 -8.63 -31.50
N LEU A 18 -21.60 -8.66 -31.65
CA LEU A 18 -20.80 -9.81 -32.07
C LEU A 18 -20.38 -10.70 -30.89
N GLY A 19 -20.95 -10.44 -29.71
CA GLY A 19 -20.72 -11.21 -28.50
C GLY A 19 -20.43 -10.31 -27.31
N VAL A 20 -20.61 -10.88 -26.12
CA VAL A 20 -20.35 -10.21 -24.86
C VAL A 20 -19.32 -10.99 -24.07
N LYS A 21 -18.28 -10.28 -23.62
CA LYS A 21 -17.15 -10.86 -22.89
C LYS A 21 -17.03 -10.18 -21.54
N ILE A 22 -16.63 -10.94 -20.53
CA ILE A 22 -16.22 -10.43 -19.23
C ILE A 22 -14.79 -10.87 -18.94
N GLU A 23 -13.98 -9.93 -18.49
CA GLU A 23 -12.57 -10.14 -18.18
C GLU A 23 -12.34 -9.74 -16.73
N LEU A 24 -11.71 -10.62 -15.94
CA LEU A 24 -11.16 -10.28 -14.64
C LEU A 24 -9.70 -9.91 -14.83
N ILE A 25 -9.37 -8.64 -14.56
CA ILE A 25 -8.05 -8.07 -14.84
C ILE A 25 -7.43 -7.60 -13.52
N GLY A 26 -6.17 -7.99 -13.31
CA GLY A 26 -5.29 -7.45 -12.28
C GLY A 26 -4.13 -6.72 -12.95
N ARG A 27 -4.03 -5.41 -12.72
CA ARG A 27 -3.07 -4.53 -13.38
C ARG A 27 -2.23 -3.77 -12.36
N VAL A 28 -0.93 -3.71 -12.61
CA VAL A 28 -0.01 -2.80 -11.91
C VAL A 28 0.38 -1.68 -12.86
N GLU A 29 0.08 -0.45 -12.44
CA GLU A 29 0.41 0.76 -13.19
C GLU A 29 1.42 1.56 -12.40
N ALA A 30 2.54 1.90 -13.04
CA ALA A 30 3.53 2.83 -12.51
C ALA A 30 3.53 4.07 -13.42
N TYR A 31 3.27 5.26 -12.88
CA TYR A 31 3.03 6.46 -13.68
C TYR A 31 4.27 6.97 -14.44
N PHE A 32 5.46 6.47 -14.10
CA PHE A 32 6.72 6.78 -14.80
C PHE A 32 6.99 5.86 -16.00
N ASP A 33 6.30 4.73 -16.11
CA ASP A 33 6.42 3.83 -17.26
C ASP A 33 5.42 4.28 -18.34
N ARG A 34 5.85 5.24 -19.16
CA ARG A 34 5.05 5.77 -20.28
C ARG A 34 5.04 4.84 -21.51
N SER A 35 5.49 3.60 -21.39
CA SER A 35 5.54 2.67 -22.53
C SER A 35 4.15 2.32 -23.08
N GLY A 36 3.07 2.61 -22.34
CA GLY A 36 1.75 2.97 -22.88
C GLY A 36 1.07 1.92 -23.75
N ARG A 37 1.53 0.66 -23.71
CA ARG A 37 0.88 -0.43 -24.43
C ARG A 37 -0.31 -0.91 -23.64
N GLU A 38 -1.43 -1.08 -24.33
CA GLU A 38 -2.64 -1.67 -23.76
C GLU A 38 -2.30 -3.07 -23.23
N GLY A 39 -2.44 -3.27 -21.91
CA GLY A 39 -2.09 -4.52 -21.22
C GLY A 39 -0.70 -4.58 -20.58
N ASP A 40 0.13 -3.54 -20.68
CA ASP A 40 1.37 -3.50 -19.90
C ASP A 40 1.04 -3.40 -18.39
N GLY A 41 1.64 -4.30 -17.61
CA GLY A 41 1.41 -4.43 -16.17
C GLY A 41 0.26 -5.34 -15.76
N ASP A 42 -0.45 -5.96 -16.71
CA ASP A 42 -1.41 -7.02 -16.40
C ASP A 42 -0.67 -8.25 -15.87
N PHE A 43 -0.91 -8.59 -14.60
CA PHE A 43 -0.42 -9.82 -13.99
C PHE A 43 -1.50 -10.91 -13.93
N LEU A 44 -2.75 -10.54 -14.18
CA LEU A 44 -3.90 -11.43 -14.23
C LEU A 44 -4.85 -10.94 -15.32
N SER A 45 -5.23 -11.84 -16.23
CA SER A 45 -6.33 -11.61 -17.18
C SER A 45 -7.05 -12.92 -17.43
N ILE A 46 -8.31 -13.01 -17.00
CA ILE A 46 -9.16 -14.19 -17.21
C ILE A 46 -10.40 -13.77 -17.98
N LEU A 47 -10.54 -14.25 -19.21
CA LEU A 47 -11.68 -13.95 -20.08
C LEU A 47 -12.74 -15.05 -20.03
N ARG A 48 -14.01 -14.66 -20.02
CA ARG A 48 -15.17 -15.53 -20.21
C ARG A 48 -16.13 -14.90 -21.20
N GLU A 49 -16.66 -15.72 -22.10
CA GLU A 49 -17.75 -15.31 -22.97
C GLU A 49 -19.08 -15.50 -22.23
N ILE A 50 -19.90 -14.46 -22.19
CA ILE A 50 -21.20 -14.44 -21.52
C ILE A 50 -22.31 -14.74 -22.52
N GLU A 51 -22.23 -14.12 -23.70
CA GLU A 51 -23.26 -14.21 -24.72
C GLU A 51 -22.61 -14.34 -26.12
N PRO A 52 -23.08 -15.26 -26.98
CA PRO A 52 -22.67 -15.32 -28.38
C PRO A 52 -23.17 -14.09 -29.17
N PRO A 53 -22.78 -13.92 -30.44
CA PRO A 53 -23.35 -12.88 -31.31
C PRO A 53 -24.89 -12.90 -31.31
N GLY A 54 -25.51 -11.73 -31.20
CA GLY A 54 -26.95 -11.62 -31.03
C GLY A 54 -27.48 -10.19 -30.97
N THR A 55 -28.73 -10.06 -30.54
CA THR A 55 -29.40 -8.76 -30.36
C THR A 55 -29.95 -8.65 -28.95
N LEU A 56 -29.62 -7.56 -28.26
CA LEU A 56 -30.19 -7.19 -26.96
C LEU A 56 -31.33 -6.20 -27.19
N SER A 57 -32.55 -6.60 -26.86
CA SER A 57 -33.76 -5.75 -26.93
C SER A 57 -34.43 -5.56 -25.58
N GLU A 58 -34.40 -6.59 -24.73
CA GLU A 58 -35.00 -6.60 -23.40
C GLU A 58 -33.92 -6.73 -22.33
N PRO A 59 -34.19 -6.28 -21.09
CA PRO A 59 -33.26 -6.47 -20.00
C PRO A 59 -33.00 -7.95 -19.74
N ILE A 60 -31.74 -8.36 -19.79
CA ILE A 60 -31.34 -9.76 -19.58
C ILE A 60 -30.24 -9.84 -18.53
N SER A 61 -30.37 -10.78 -17.61
CA SER A 61 -29.37 -11.07 -16.58
C SER A 61 -28.65 -12.37 -16.94
N LYS A 62 -27.33 -12.33 -17.05
CA LYS A 62 -26.50 -13.51 -17.37
C LYS A 62 -25.52 -13.82 -16.24
N PRO A 63 -25.47 -15.07 -15.78
CA PRO A 63 -24.56 -15.47 -14.71
C PRO A 63 -23.14 -15.63 -15.23
N PHE A 64 -22.16 -15.34 -14.38
CA PHE A 64 -20.75 -15.65 -14.59
C PHE A 64 -20.11 -16.08 -13.28
N SER A 65 -19.03 -16.86 -13.39
CA SER A 65 -18.21 -17.23 -12.25
C SER A 65 -16.77 -17.44 -12.68
N PHE A 66 -15.84 -16.88 -11.92
CA PHE A 66 -14.43 -17.24 -11.98
C PHE A 66 -14.15 -18.21 -10.82
N LYS A 67 -13.56 -19.37 -11.14
CA LYS A 67 -13.21 -20.39 -10.14
C LYS A 67 -11.74 -20.26 -9.80
N SER A 68 -11.40 -20.41 -8.52
CA SER A 68 -10.02 -20.50 -8.01
C SER A 68 -9.10 -19.38 -8.51
N VAL A 69 -9.52 -18.13 -8.32
CA VAL A 69 -8.68 -16.97 -8.65
C VAL A 69 -7.89 -16.57 -7.42
N ASP A 70 -6.58 -16.72 -7.50
CA ASP A 70 -5.65 -16.28 -6.46
C ASP A 70 -5.12 -14.89 -6.78
N PHE A 71 -5.18 -14.00 -5.80
CA PHE A 71 -4.60 -12.66 -5.88
C PHE A 71 -3.37 -12.59 -4.98
N PRO A 72 -2.15 -12.72 -5.54
CA PRO A 72 -0.94 -12.76 -4.72
C PRO A 72 -0.66 -11.43 -4.00
N ASN A 73 -1.16 -10.31 -4.55
CA ASN A 73 -0.91 -8.97 -4.04
C ASN A 73 -2.24 -8.25 -3.70
N GLU A 74 -2.22 -7.44 -2.64
CA GLU A 74 -3.35 -6.56 -2.29
C GLU A 74 -3.49 -5.40 -3.28
N SER A 75 -4.71 -4.89 -3.40
CA SER A 75 -4.96 -3.61 -4.08
C SER A 75 -4.22 -2.47 -3.38
N TYR A 76 -3.65 -1.58 -4.17
CA TYR A 76 -2.87 -0.43 -3.69
C TYR A 76 -3.15 0.77 -4.56
N ASN A 77 -3.26 1.95 -3.96
CA ASN A 77 -3.40 3.21 -4.68
C ASN A 77 -2.48 4.23 -4.05
N GLY A 78 -1.29 4.37 -4.62
CA GLY A 78 -0.23 5.25 -4.15
C GLY A 78 -0.11 6.53 -4.98
N LYS A 79 1.03 7.21 -4.84
CA LYS A 79 1.31 8.45 -5.58
C LYS A 79 1.77 8.15 -7.01
N ASN A 80 2.71 7.22 -7.14
CA ASN A 80 3.43 6.89 -8.38
C ASN A 80 3.18 5.45 -8.83
N ALA A 81 2.50 4.62 -8.02
CA ALA A 81 2.04 3.29 -8.42
C ALA A 81 0.61 2.98 -7.95
N SER A 82 -0.11 2.20 -8.75
CA SER A 82 -1.39 1.60 -8.36
C SER A 82 -1.44 0.11 -8.75
N LEU A 83 -2.06 -0.70 -7.91
CA LEU A 83 -2.45 -2.07 -8.21
C LEU A 83 -3.97 -2.13 -8.18
N ARG A 84 -4.57 -2.33 -9.36
CA ARG A 84 -6.01 -2.32 -9.58
C ARG A 84 -6.46 -3.71 -9.99
N VAL A 85 -7.57 -4.15 -9.40
CA VAL A 85 -8.28 -5.36 -9.82
C VAL A 85 -9.68 -4.93 -10.23
N PHE A 86 -10.14 -5.36 -11.39
CA PHE A 86 -11.46 -4.96 -11.90
C PHE A 86 -12.03 -6.00 -12.86
N LEU A 87 -13.36 -5.99 -12.96
CA LEU A 87 -14.10 -6.72 -13.98
C LEU A 87 -14.37 -5.78 -15.15
N LYS A 88 -13.97 -6.16 -16.36
CA LYS A 88 -14.24 -5.43 -17.59
C LYS A 88 -15.25 -6.21 -18.41
N VAL A 89 -16.43 -5.64 -18.60
CA VAL A 89 -17.46 -6.18 -19.50
C VAL A 89 -17.36 -5.45 -20.83
N THR A 90 -17.20 -6.20 -21.91
CA THR A 90 -17.09 -5.67 -23.27
C THR A 90 -18.19 -6.25 -24.14
N VAL A 91 -19.08 -5.39 -24.64
CA VAL A 91 -20.06 -5.72 -25.68
C VAL A 91 -19.45 -5.32 -27.02
N VAL A 92 -19.14 -6.31 -27.85
CA VAL A 92 -18.50 -6.09 -29.16
C VAL A 92 -19.57 -5.71 -30.17
N ARG A 93 -19.46 -4.57 -30.83
CA ARG A 93 -20.45 -4.11 -31.83
C ARG A 93 -19.85 -4.12 -33.24
N SER A 94 -20.66 -4.42 -34.25
CA SER A 94 -20.20 -4.53 -35.64
C SER A 94 -19.92 -3.17 -36.30
N TYR A 95 -20.81 -2.20 -36.09
CA TYR A 95 -20.81 -0.91 -36.81
C TYR A 95 -20.55 0.30 -35.89
N ALA A 96 -20.19 0.05 -34.63
CA ALA A 96 -19.94 1.08 -33.62
C ALA A 96 -18.83 0.65 -32.67
N SER A 97 -18.29 1.60 -31.90
CA SER A 97 -17.28 1.31 -30.87
C SER A 97 -17.79 0.28 -29.85
N ASN A 98 -16.92 -0.54 -29.28
CA ASN A 98 -17.32 -1.48 -28.24
C ASN A 98 -17.88 -0.72 -27.02
N ILE A 99 -18.91 -1.28 -26.39
CA ILE A 99 -19.39 -0.76 -25.10
C ILE A 99 -18.57 -1.46 -24.02
N VAL A 100 -17.81 -0.69 -23.25
CA VAL A 100 -16.96 -1.20 -22.18
C VAL A 100 -17.46 -0.64 -20.86
N ASN A 101 -17.62 -1.50 -19.86
CA ASN A 101 -17.93 -1.10 -18.51
C ASN A 101 -16.98 -1.79 -17.53
N GLU A 102 -16.44 -1.03 -16.58
CA GLU A 102 -15.47 -1.51 -15.60
C GLU A 102 -16.05 -1.45 -14.19
N TYR A 103 -15.95 -2.56 -13.46
CA TYR A 103 -16.33 -2.65 -12.06
C TYR A 103 -15.10 -2.94 -11.21
N LYS A 104 -14.72 -1.96 -10.37
CA LYS A 104 -13.51 -2.04 -9.54
C LYS A 104 -13.71 -2.98 -8.37
N LEU A 105 -12.71 -3.81 -8.10
CA LEU A 105 -12.63 -4.70 -6.95
C LEU A 105 -11.45 -4.26 -6.07
N TRP A 106 -11.60 -4.41 -4.76
CA TRP A 106 -10.53 -4.15 -3.80
C TRP A 106 -10.12 -5.45 -3.13
N VAL A 107 -8.88 -5.87 -3.36
CA VAL A 107 -8.31 -7.11 -2.80
C VAL A 107 -7.54 -6.80 -1.53
N ARG A 108 -7.80 -7.58 -0.48
CA ARG A 108 -7.07 -7.56 0.79
C ARG A 108 -6.63 -8.98 1.14
N ASN A 109 -5.39 -9.13 1.57
CA ASN A 109 -4.71 -10.38 1.87
C ASN A 109 -4.32 -10.35 3.35
N VAL A 110 -5.00 -11.16 4.14
CA VAL A 110 -4.62 -11.39 5.53
C VAL A 110 -3.35 -12.23 5.58
N ARG A 111 -2.48 -11.88 6.51
CA ARG A 111 -1.28 -12.66 6.85
C ARG A 111 -1.33 -13.05 8.31
N GLU A 112 -0.88 -14.28 8.56
CA GLU A 112 -0.69 -14.76 9.92
C GLU A 112 0.40 -13.95 10.63
N PRO A 113 0.33 -13.85 11.97
CA PRO A 113 1.40 -13.25 12.75
C PRO A 113 2.74 -13.92 12.45
N PRO A 114 3.83 -13.15 12.34
CA PRO A 114 5.14 -13.72 12.10
C PRO A 114 5.61 -14.55 13.29
N GLU A 115 6.14 -15.76 13.03
CA GLU A 115 6.67 -16.66 14.07
C GLU A 115 7.79 -16.01 14.90
N VAL A 116 8.64 -15.22 14.24
CA VAL A 116 9.76 -14.51 14.87
C VAL A 116 9.56 -13.01 14.74
N ASN A 117 9.56 -12.33 15.88
CA ASN A 117 9.42 -10.88 16.00
C ASN A 117 10.34 -10.35 17.09
N ASN A 118 11.57 -10.02 16.70
CA ASN A 118 12.60 -9.55 17.63
C ASN A 118 12.38 -8.09 17.98
N SER A 119 12.82 -7.70 19.19
CA SER A 119 12.99 -6.29 19.52
C SER A 119 14.05 -5.67 18.62
N ILE A 120 13.91 -4.38 18.38
CA ILE A 120 14.89 -3.60 17.64
C ILE A 120 15.42 -2.51 18.55
N LYS A 121 16.73 -2.33 18.50
CA LYS A 121 17.45 -1.25 19.15
C LYS A 121 18.03 -0.34 18.07
N MET A 122 17.63 0.93 18.09
CA MET A 122 18.11 1.97 17.19
C MET A 122 18.92 2.98 18.00
N GLU A 123 20.18 3.17 17.62
CA GLU A 123 21.11 4.04 18.34
C GLU A 123 21.45 5.28 17.50
N VAL A 124 21.43 6.43 18.16
CA VAL A 124 21.89 7.72 17.62
C VAL A 124 23.07 8.17 18.47
N GLY A 125 24.27 8.02 17.90
CA GLY A 125 25.53 8.37 18.54
C GLY A 125 26.25 9.47 17.76
N ILE A 126 26.60 10.55 18.46
CA ILE A 126 27.57 11.56 18.03
C ILE A 126 28.69 11.50 19.07
N GLU A 127 29.90 11.27 18.59
CA GLU A 127 31.09 11.14 19.42
C GLU A 127 31.19 12.30 20.42
N ASP A 128 31.41 11.94 21.69
CA ASP A 128 31.53 12.86 22.83
C ASP A 128 30.40 13.88 23.05
N CYS A 129 29.29 13.80 22.31
CA CYS A 129 28.23 14.80 22.32
C CYS A 129 26.86 14.21 22.70
N LEU A 130 26.47 13.10 22.08
CA LEU A 130 25.11 12.57 22.20
C LEU A 130 25.13 11.05 22.02
N HIS A 131 24.47 10.32 22.91
CA HIS A 131 24.23 8.90 22.74
C HIS A 131 22.84 8.57 23.28
N ILE A 132 21.94 8.22 22.36
CA ILE A 132 20.54 7.88 22.65
C ILE A 132 20.23 6.51 22.06
N GLU A 133 19.53 5.70 22.83
CA GLU A 133 19.05 4.39 22.40
C GLU A 133 17.53 4.38 22.39
N PHE A 134 16.92 4.08 21.25
CA PHE A 134 15.50 3.81 21.14
C PHE A 134 15.29 2.31 20.94
N GLU A 135 14.73 1.65 21.95
CA GLU A 135 14.39 0.23 21.92
C GLU A 135 12.88 0.08 21.77
N TYR A 136 12.44 -0.77 20.85
CA TYR A 136 11.03 -1.10 20.68
C TYR A 136 10.80 -2.60 20.47
N SER A 137 9.64 -3.05 20.92
CA SER A 137 9.34 -4.47 21.21
C SER A 137 9.31 -5.41 20.00
N LYS A 138 8.99 -4.90 18.79
CA LYS A 138 8.77 -5.71 17.60
C LYS A 138 9.38 -5.07 16.34
N ALA A 139 9.81 -5.89 15.39
CA ALA A 139 10.18 -5.48 14.04
C ALA A 139 8.98 -5.42 13.08
N LYS A 140 7.93 -6.21 13.39
CA LYS A 140 6.77 -6.45 12.53
C LYS A 140 5.49 -6.12 13.30
N TYR A 141 4.61 -5.33 12.72
CA TYR A 141 3.39 -4.84 13.37
C TYR A 141 2.18 -5.06 12.47
N HIS A 142 1.04 -5.42 13.07
CA HIS A 142 -0.22 -5.37 12.34
C HIS A 142 -0.70 -3.92 12.21
N LEU A 143 -1.53 -3.60 11.22
CA LEU A 143 -1.96 -2.21 10.93
C LEU A 143 -2.70 -1.51 12.09
N ARG A 144 -3.14 -2.25 13.10
CA ARG A 144 -3.84 -1.74 14.28
C ARG A 144 -3.05 -1.93 15.58
N ASP A 145 -1.78 -2.34 15.49
CA ASP A 145 -0.93 -2.58 16.66
C ASP A 145 -0.53 -1.25 17.31
N ALA A 146 0.19 -1.34 18.43
CA ALA A 146 0.90 -0.23 19.02
C ALA A 146 2.41 -0.51 19.05
N ILE A 147 3.19 0.48 18.63
CA ILE A 147 4.64 0.45 18.78
C ILE A 147 4.94 0.85 20.22
N ILE A 148 5.35 -0.16 21.01
CA ILE A 148 5.72 0.00 22.41
C ILE A 148 7.24 -0.07 22.50
N GLY A 149 7.83 0.97 23.08
CA GLY A 149 9.27 1.10 23.24
C GLY A 149 9.64 2.07 24.33
N LYS A 150 10.94 2.39 24.40
CA LYS A 150 11.52 3.29 25.40
C LYS A 150 12.79 3.93 24.82
N ILE A 151 12.99 5.19 25.14
CA ILE A 151 14.17 5.95 24.74
C ILE A 151 15.05 6.16 25.96
N PHE A 152 16.32 5.77 25.89
CA PHE A 152 17.32 5.96 26.93
C PHE A 152 18.37 6.96 26.52
N PHE A 153 18.70 7.86 27.44
CA PHE A 153 19.72 8.89 27.26
C PHE A 153 21.03 8.47 27.94
N LEU A 154 21.96 7.89 27.18
CA LEU A 154 23.25 7.44 27.71
C LEU A 154 24.26 8.57 27.88
N LEU A 155 24.27 9.52 26.94
CA LEU A 155 25.11 10.70 26.95
C LEU A 155 24.34 11.88 26.34
N VAL A 156 24.27 13.00 27.05
CA VAL A 156 23.66 14.24 26.56
C VAL A 156 24.55 15.40 26.96
N ARG A 157 25.31 15.92 26.00
CA ARG A 157 26.14 17.14 26.14
C ARG A 157 25.67 18.27 25.20
N VAL A 158 24.75 17.98 24.31
CA VAL A 158 24.07 18.95 23.44
C VAL A 158 22.68 19.22 24.00
N LYS A 159 22.25 20.48 24.00
CA LYS A 159 20.89 20.85 24.40
C LYS A 159 19.89 20.48 23.32
N ILE A 160 19.01 19.53 23.62
CA ILE A 160 17.95 19.10 22.72
C ILE A 160 16.76 20.05 22.91
N LYS A 161 16.24 20.57 21.79
CA LYS A 161 15.06 21.43 21.76
C LYS A 161 13.80 20.59 21.66
N ARG A 162 13.79 19.63 20.73
CA ARG A 162 12.64 18.78 20.42
C ARG A 162 13.05 17.41 19.93
N MET A 163 12.27 16.40 20.29
CA MET A 163 12.42 15.04 19.80
C MET A 163 11.07 14.48 19.31
N GLU A 164 11.09 13.83 18.16
CA GLU A 164 9.91 13.27 17.52
C GLU A 164 10.19 11.93 16.85
N ILE A 165 9.16 11.09 16.81
CA ILE A 165 9.15 9.84 16.05
C ILE A 165 8.19 10.02 14.89
N GLU A 166 8.67 9.75 13.69
CA GLU A 166 7.88 9.78 12.47
C GLU A 166 7.70 8.36 11.93
N ILE A 167 6.52 8.07 11.38
CA ILE A 167 6.32 6.92 10.49
C ILE A 167 6.43 7.43 9.07
N ARG A 168 7.45 6.98 8.34
CA ARG A 168 7.67 7.34 6.94
C ARG A 168 7.30 6.19 6.02
N ARG A 169 6.45 6.47 5.03
CA ARG A 169 6.17 5.59 3.90
C ARG A 169 7.13 5.94 2.77
N ARG A 170 7.82 4.94 2.26
CA ARG A 170 8.68 5.05 1.06
C ARG A 170 8.10 4.18 -0.04
N GLU A 171 7.57 4.82 -1.06
CA GLU A 171 7.10 4.18 -2.28
C GLU A 171 8.22 4.23 -3.32
N ILE A 172 8.62 3.06 -3.82
CA ILE A 172 9.70 2.93 -4.80
C ILE A 172 9.08 2.33 -6.06
N CYS A 173 9.12 3.05 -7.18
CA CYS A 173 8.60 2.62 -8.47
C CYS A 173 9.73 2.48 -9.48
N GLY A 174 9.71 1.43 -10.30
CA GLY A 174 10.71 1.17 -11.33
C GLY A 174 11.83 0.23 -10.89
N LEU A 175 12.70 -0.10 -11.84
CA LEU A 175 13.81 -1.06 -11.68
C LEU A 175 15.16 -0.40 -11.95
N GLY A 176 16.17 -0.80 -11.18
CA GLY A 176 17.56 -0.39 -11.38
C GLY A 176 17.76 1.13 -11.33
N ALA A 177 18.50 1.67 -12.29
CA ALA A 177 18.85 3.09 -12.36
C ALA A 177 17.64 4.02 -12.56
N ASN A 178 16.50 3.51 -13.01
CA ASN A 178 15.26 4.28 -13.22
C ASN A 178 14.29 4.18 -12.04
N ALA A 179 14.74 3.66 -10.89
CA ALA A 179 13.91 3.57 -9.69
C ALA A 179 13.67 4.96 -9.08
N HIS A 180 12.41 5.36 -8.97
CA HIS A 180 11.98 6.61 -8.35
C HIS A 180 11.42 6.32 -6.96
N GLY A 181 12.01 6.94 -5.95
CA GLY A 181 11.59 6.80 -4.56
C GLY A 181 10.88 8.05 -4.07
N GLU A 182 9.63 7.91 -3.65
CA GLU A 182 8.82 8.95 -3.02
C GLU A 182 8.73 8.67 -1.53
N ASN A 183 9.04 9.67 -0.71
CA ASN A 183 8.95 9.57 0.76
C ASN A 183 7.83 10.46 1.27
N GLU A 184 7.04 9.92 2.18
CA GLU A 184 5.92 10.62 2.80
C GLU A 184 5.92 10.38 4.31
N VAL A 185 5.73 11.44 5.09
CA VAL A 185 5.53 11.34 6.54
C VAL A 185 4.05 11.08 6.79
N ILE A 186 3.71 9.88 7.26
CA ILE A 186 2.32 9.45 7.52
C ILE A 186 1.88 9.83 8.93
N ALA A 187 2.80 9.70 9.88
CA ALA A 187 2.55 10.00 11.27
C ALA A 187 3.71 10.79 11.85
N LYS A 188 3.38 11.73 12.74
CA LYS A 188 4.32 12.50 13.52
C LYS A 188 3.92 12.43 14.98
N PHE A 189 4.82 11.92 15.82
CA PHE A 189 4.61 11.75 17.25
C PHE A 189 5.67 12.53 18.01
N GLU A 190 5.26 13.60 18.67
CA GLU A 190 6.13 14.43 19.49
C GLU A 190 6.40 13.70 20.81
N VAL A 191 7.65 13.37 21.08
CA VAL A 191 8.02 12.59 22.26
C VAL A 191 8.35 13.50 23.43
N MET A 192 9.10 14.57 23.18
CA MET A 192 9.65 15.42 24.22
C MET A 192 9.94 16.82 23.67
N GLU A 193 9.72 17.81 24.53
CA GLU A 193 10.20 19.18 24.41
C GLU A 193 11.08 19.49 25.62
N GLY A 194 12.28 20.04 25.38
CA GLY A 194 13.26 20.34 26.43
C GLY A 194 14.49 19.43 26.48
N ALA A 195 15.42 19.73 27.39
CA ALA A 195 16.73 19.09 27.46
C ALA A 195 16.75 17.93 28.48
N PRO A 196 16.84 16.66 28.02
CA PRO A 196 16.86 15.50 28.90
C PRO A 196 18.22 15.36 29.59
N VAL A 197 18.24 14.69 30.74
CA VAL A 197 19.49 14.41 31.45
C VAL A 197 19.97 12.98 31.24
N ARG A 198 21.27 12.77 31.43
CA ARG A 198 21.88 11.44 31.36
C ARG A 198 21.20 10.48 32.34
N GLY A 199 20.81 9.31 31.84
CA GLY A 199 20.15 8.26 32.61
C GLY A 199 18.62 8.31 32.54
N GLU A 200 18.02 9.35 31.94
CA GLU A 200 16.57 9.40 31.75
C GLU A 200 16.08 8.33 30.77
N CYS A 201 14.84 7.91 31.00
CA CYS A 201 14.13 6.95 30.17
C CYS A 201 12.71 7.44 29.91
N ILE A 202 12.34 7.57 28.64
CA ILE A 202 11.00 7.98 28.21
C ILE A 202 10.29 6.79 27.58
N PRO A 203 9.19 6.28 28.17
CA PRO A 203 8.38 5.24 27.54
C PRO A 203 7.61 5.80 26.34
N VAL A 204 7.53 5.02 25.27
CA VAL A 204 6.85 5.38 24.02
C VAL A 204 5.75 4.36 23.72
N ARG A 205 4.55 4.86 23.43
CA ARG A 205 3.42 4.05 22.95
C ARG A 205 2.71 4.77 21.80
N LEU A 206 2.98 4.33 20.58
CA LEU A 206 2.42 4.91 19.36
C LEU A 206 1.39 3.94 18.74
N PHE A 207 0.11 4.32 18.73
CA PHE A 207 -0.96 3.52 18.12
C PHE A 207 -0.97 3.67 16.59
N LEU A 208 -1.03 2.56 15.85
CA LEU A 208 -1.04 2.57 14.39
C LEU A 208 -2.44 2.79 13.79
N SER A 209 -3.49 2.39 14.52
CA SER A 209 -4.88 2.41 14.03
C SER A 209 -5.41 3.76 13.51
N PRO A 210 -5.00 4.93 14.04
CA PRO A 210 -5.50 6.22 13.54
C PRO A 210 -4.91 6.62 12.18
N TYR A 211 -3.82 5.98 11.75
CA TYR A 211 -3.09 6.36 10.54
C TYR A 211 -3.51 5.51 9.35
N ASP A 212 -3.55 6.13 8.17
CA ASP A 212 -3.87 5.45 6.91
C ASP A 212 -2.67 4.64 6.39
N LEU A 213 -2.45 3.48 7.02
CA LEU A 213 -1.35 2.57 6.75
C LEU A 213 -1.80 1.41 5.87
N THR A 214 -0.93 1.02 4.94
CA THR A 214 -1.05 -0.22 4.17
C THR A 214 -0.02 -1.24 4.67
N PRO A 215 -0.19 -2.53 4.35
CA PRO A 215 0.89 -3.50 4.52
C PRO A 215 2.16 -3.08 3.76
N THR A 216 3.29 -3.63 4.19
CA THR A 216 4.57 -3.53 3.48
C THR A 216 4.52 -4.40 2.23
N TYR A 217 4.78 -3.79 1.08
CA TYR A 217 4.79 -4.45 -0.21
C TYR A 217 6.22 -4.53 -0.76
N LYS A 218 6.69 -5.73 -1.07
CA LYS A 218 8.05 -5.97 -1.58
C LYS A 218 7.99 -6.47 -3.01
N SER A 219 8.62 -5.72 -3.92
CA SER A 219 8.77 -6.06 -5.35
C SER A 219 7.47 -6.55 -6.01
N VAL A 220 6.37 -5.82 -5.83
CA VAL A 220 5.07 -6.17 -6.39
C VAL A 220 5.15 -6.15 -7.91
N ASN A 221 5.02 -7.35 -8.49
CA ASN A 221 5.18 -7.60 -9.92
C ASN A 221 6.48 -7.00 -10.52
N ASN A 222 7.54 -6.89 -9.70
CA ASN A 222 8.79 -6.19 -10.05
C ASN A 222 8.60 -4.73 -10.53
N LYS A 223 7.47 -4.10 -10.25
CA LYS A 223 7.19 -2.71 -10.66
C LYS A 223 7.30 -1.72 -9.52
N PHE A 224 6.89 -2.08 -8.30
CA PHE A 224 6.98 -1.17 -7.16
C PHE A 224 7.16 -1.87 -5.81
N SER A 225 7.57 -1.10 -4.80
CA SER A 225 7.64 -1.51 -3.40
C SER A 225 7.14 -0.39 -2.49
N VAL A 226 6.50 -0.76 -1.39
CA VAL A 226 6.06 0.18 -0.34
C VAL A 226 6.66 -0.28 0.97
N LYS A 227 7.53 0.55 1.54
CA LYS A 227 8.23 0.28 2.80
C LYS A 227 7.85 1.30 3.85
N TYR A 228 7.93 0.90 5.11
CA TYR A 228 7.66 1.75 6.25
C TYR A 228 8.91 1.83 7.12
N TYR A 229 9.20 3.03 7.62
CA TYR A 229 10.33 3.29 8.47
C TYR A 229 9.86 4.04 9.71
N LEU A 230 10.39 3.64 10.87
CA LEU A 230 10.42 4.52 12.03
C LEU A 230 11.62 5.43 11.88
N ASN A 231 11.37 6.72 11.96
CA ASN A 231 12.40 7.74 11.88
C ASN A 231 12.40 8.54 13.18
N LEU A 232 13.44 8.36 13.99
CA LEU A 232 13.68 9.17 15.18
C LEU A 232 14.38 10.45 14.73
N VAL A 233 13.78 11.60 15.02
CA VAL A 233 14.29 12.92 14.67
C VAL A 233 14.55 13.71 15.94
N LEU A 234 15.73 14.31 16.01
CA LEU A 234 16.15 15.19 17.10
C LEU A 234 16.55 16.54 16.51
N ILE A 235 16.12 17.59 17.20
CA ILE A 235 16.44 18.97 16.86
C ILE A 235 17.08 19.59 18.10
N ASP A 236 18.26 20.18 17.95
CA ASP A 236 18.94 20.88 19.03
C ASP A 236 18.62 22.38 19.07
N ASP A 237 19.16 23.09 20.05
CA ASP A 237 18.97 24.54 20.22
C ASP A 237 19.58 25.37 19.06
N GLU A 238 20.52 24.81 18.30
CA GLU A 238 21.13 25.42 17.12
C GLU A 238 20.35 25.08 15.82
N ASP A 239 19.15 24.49 15.95
CA ASP A 239 18.30 24.00 14.86
C ASP A 239 18.99 22.94 13.95
N ARG A 240 20.06 22.29 14.43
CA ARG A 240 20.67 21.13 13.76
C ARG A 240 19.76 19.93 13.91
N ARG A 241 19.60 19.19 12.82
CA ARG A 241 18.71 18.02 12.74
C ARG A 241 19.51 16.73 12.67
N TYR A 242 19.27 15.85 13.63
CA TYR A 242 19.80 14.49 13.65
C TYR A 242 18.66 13.53 13.44
N PHE A 243 18.88 12.50 12.62
CA PHE A 243 17.87 11.49 12.41
C PHE A 243 18.47 10.12 12.20
N LYS A 244 17.73 9.11 12.64
CA LYS A 244 18.03 7.71 12.35
C LYS A 244 16.73 7.01 12.00
N GLN A 245 16.77 6.24 10.93
CA GLN A 245 15.63 5.50 10.43
C GLN A 245 15.90 4.00 10.44
N GLN A 246 14.85 3.24 10.73
CA GLN A 246 14.89 1.79 10.75
C GLN A 246 13.61 1.22 10.12
N GLU A 247 13.76 0.24 9.22
CA GLU A 247 12.63 -0.38 8.52
C GLU A 247 11.77 -1.17 9.51
N ILE A 248 10.45 -0.97 9.42
CA ILE A 248 9.44 -1.79 10.10
C ILE A 248 8.55 -2.46 9.05
N ILE A 249 8.08 -3.67 9.36
CA ILE A 249 7.21 -4.43 8.46
C ILE A 249 5.78 -4.34 8.96
N LEU A 250 4.89 -3.82 8.12
CA LEU A 250 3.47 -3.76 8.39
C LEU A 250 2.74 -4.91 7.69
N TYR A 251 1.78 -5.54 8.37
CA TYR A 251 0.94 -6.59 7.81
C TYR A 251 -0.53 -6.46 8.24
N ARG A 252 -1.43 -7.09 7.50
CA ARG A 252 -2.86 -7.14 7.81
C ARG A 252 -3.19 -8.45 8.52
N SER A 253 -3.70 -8.37 9.75
CA SER A 253 -4.09 -9.56 10.52
C SER A 253 -5.55 -9.98 10.30
N GLU A 254 -6.42 -9.06 9.87
CA GLU A 254 -7.87 -9.31 9.77
C GLU A 254 -8.49 -8.56 8.58
N LEU A 255 -9.55 -9.12 7.99
CA LEU A 255 -10.43 -8.44 7.04
C LEU A 255 -11.55 -7.79 7.85
N LEU A 256 -11.69 -6.47 7.73
CA LEU A 256 -12.87 -5.74 8.18
C LEU A 256 -13.76 -5.45 6.99
#